data_AF-A0A8C7KEP7-F1
#
_entry.id   AF-A0A8C7KEP7-F1
#
_cell.length_a   1.000
_cell.length_b   1.000
_cell.length_c   1.000
_cell.angle_alpha   90.00
_cell.angle_beta   90.00
_cell.angle_gamma   90.00
#
_symmetry.space_group_name_H-M   'P 1'
#
loop_
_entity.id
_entity.type
_entity.pdbx_description
1 polymer ?
#
loop_
_entity_poly.entity_id
_entity_poly.type
_entity_poly.pdbx_seq_one_letter_code
_entity_poly.pdbx_strand_id
1 'polypeptide(L)'
;MALPPQLKAIQHYLRTAQEHEKRDPVVAYYCRLYAMQTGMKLDSKTPECRKFLVKLMDQLETMKMELTDSDSITHEVVGNAHIENYALKMFLYADNEDRSGRFHKNMIKSFYTSSLLLDVLSVFGELSEENIQHRKYARWKATYIHNCLKSGETPQAGPAGYEEETYDEEYGAEGGGGPSSQSAQPQSPPHSQPGFGDPNQGSGSMGGPPYPPTNYNNINIPHGAHCPANTPAELPPPTAGEAIKPVPVPRSIPAVDPSLRSATQEGDVRLTPEDYTRAQKYCKYAGSALQYEDVGTAVQNLQKALKLLTTGKE
;
A
#
# COMPACT_ATOMS: atom_id res chain seq x y z
N MET A 1 -14.54 15.43 16.66
CA MET A 1 -15.56 14.79 17.51
C MET A 1 -14.91 13.58 18.13
N ALA A 2 -15.11 13.33 19.43
CA ALA A 2 -14.59 12.10 20.05
C ALA A 2 -15.30 10.88 19.44
N LEU A 3 -14.56 9.79 19.23
CA LEU A 3 -15.11 8.51 18.82
C LEU A 3 -15.66 7.80 20.07
N PRO A 4 -16.93 7.37 20.12
CA PRO A 4 -17.48 6.59 21.22
C PRO A 4 -16.68 5.29 21.44
N PRO A 5 -16.49 4.83 22.69
CA PRO A 5 -15.69 3.64 22.98
C PRO A 5 -16.25 2.36 22.33
N GLN A 6 -17.57 2.26 22.15
CA GLN A 6 -18.26 1.18 21.44
C GLN A 6 -17.86 1.09 19.95
N LEU A 7 -17.40 2.21 19.37
CA LEU A 7 -16.99 2.32 17.98
C LEU A 7 -15.46 2.27 17.80
N LYS A 8 -14.70 1.86 18.82
CA LYS A 8 -13.22 1.75 18.75
C LYS A 8 -12.73 0.87 17.60
N ALA A 9 -13.46 -0.19 17.25
CA ALA A 9 -13.13 -1.07 16.12
C ALA A 9 -13.09 -0.33 14.76
N ILE A 10 -13.92 0.70 14.55
CA ILE A 10 -13.91 1.48 13.29
C ILE A 10 -12.86 2.61 13.28
N GLN A 11 -12.13 2.83 14.38
CA GLN A 11 -11.17 3.93 14.54
C GLN A 11 -10.06 3.94 13.47
N HIS A 12 -9.55 2.76 13.13
CA HIS A 12 -8.41 2.62 12.22
C HIS A 12 -8.79 2.92 10.77
N TYR A 13 -9.99 2.52 10.35
CA TYR A 13 -10.58 2.85 9.04
C TYR A 13 -10.85 4.35 8.91
N LEU A 14 -11.39 4.99 9.95
CA LEU A 14 -11.62 6.44 9.97
C LEU A 14 -10.32 7.26 9.92
N ARG A 15 -9.25 6.78 10.58
CA ARG A 15 -7.92 7.39 10.44
C ARG A 15 -7.36 7.22 9.03
N THR A 16 -7.48 6.02 8.46
CA THR A 16 -7.09 5.74 7.07
C THR A 16 -7.81 6.67 6.10
N ALA A 17 -9.11 6.89 6.28
CA ALA A 17 -9.87 7.84 5.47
C ALA A 17 -9.32 9.28 5.53
N GLN A 18 -8.98 9.78 6.72
CA GLN A 18 -8.39 11.10 6.91
C GLN A 18 -7.00 11.23 6.25
N GLU A 19 -6.19 10.16 6.28
CA GLU A 19 -4.88 10.14 5.62
C GLU A 19 -4.98 10.14 4.09
N HIS A 20 -6.11 9.65 3.53
CA HIS A 20 -6.35 9.58 2.08
C HIS A 20 -7.20 10.73 1.53
N GLU A 21 -7.91 11.49 2.38
CA GLU A 21 -8.84 12.57 1.98
C GLU A 21 -8.27 13.60 0.98
N LYS A 22 -6.95 13.85 1.03
CA LYS A 22 -6.24 14.74 0.07
C LYS A 22 -5.45 14.02 -1.03
N ARG A 23 -5.25 12.70 -0.90
CA ARG A 23 -4.42 11.88 -1.81
C ARG A 23 -5.28 11.11 -2.80
N ASP A 24 -6.37 10.54 -2.29
CA ASP A 24 -7.34 9.73 -2.99
C ASP A 24 -8.69 9.84 -2.25
N PRO A 25 -9.55 10.80 -2.66
CA PRO A 25 -10.87 10.98 -2.06
C PRO A 25 -11.79 9.76 -2.19
N VAL A 26 -11.59 8.91 -3.21
CA VAL A 26 -12.38 7.69 -3.44
C VAL A 26 -12.05 6.66 -2.36
N VAL A 27 -10.76 6.42 -2.08
CA VAL A 27 -10.31 5.60 -0.94
C VAL A 27 -10.86 6.15 0.38
N ALA A 28 -10.82 7.47 0.56
CA ALA A 28 -11.35 8.12 1.77
C ALA A 28 -12.87 7.95 1.94
N TYR A 29 -13.63 7.97 0.85
CA TYR A 29 -15.06 7.69 0.83
C TYR A 29 -15.35 6.24 1.22
N TYR A 30 -14.72 5.25 0.56
CA TYR A 30 -14.98 3.83 0.83
C TYR A 30 -14.54 3.40 2.24
N CYS A 31 -13.43 3.92 2.76
CA CYS A 31 -13.05 3.70 4.17
C CYS A 31 -14.10 4.22 5.16
N ARG A 32 -14.75 5.36 4.87
CA ARG A 32 -15.86 5.89 5.69
C ARG A 32 -17.14 5.08 5.50
N LEU A 33 -17.43 4.59 4.30
CA LEU A 33 -18.60 3.76 4.01
C LEU A 33 -18.53 2.44 4.79
N TYR A 34 -17.37 1.77 4.77
CA TYR A 34 -17.11 0.59 5.60
C TYR A 34 -17.24 0.91 7.09
N ALA A 35 -16.63 2.00 7.57
CA ALA A 35 -16.72 2.42 8.96
C ALA A 35 -18.18 2.70 9.39
N MET A 36 -19.01 3.26 8.51
CA MET A 36 -20.44 3.48 8.75
C MET A 36 -21.22 2.17 8.84
N GLN A 37 -21.07 1.28 7.85
CA GLN A 37 -21.73 -0.04 7.83
C GLN A 37 -21.36 -0.88 9.05
N THR A 38 -20.07 -0.93 9.40
CA THR A 38 -19.57 -1.67 10.56
C THR A 38 -20.00 -1.00 11.87
N GLY A 39 -19.97 0.33 11.95
CA GLY A 39 -20.45 1.07 13.12
C GLY A 39 -21.94 0.86 13.41
N MET A 40 -22.78 0.79 12.37
CA MET A 40 -24.21 0.47 12.51
C MET A 40 -24.46 -0.95 13.04
N LYS A 41 -23.61 -1.92 12.67
CA LYS A 41 -23.65 -3.31 13.16
C LYS A 41 -23.19 -3.42 14.62
N LEU A 42 -22.22 -2.61 15.04
CA LEU A 42 -21.69 -2.59 16.41
C LEU A 42 -22.67 -1.94 17.40
N ASP A 43 -23.00 -0.66 17.20
CA ASP A 43 -23.94 0.06 18.06
C ASP A 43 -24.59 1.24 17.33
N SER A 44 -25.84 1.02 16.93
CA SER A 44 -26.75 2.03 16.36
C SER A 44 -27.82 2.50 17.36
N LYS A 45 -27.80 2.00 18.61
CA LYS A 45 -28.86 2.20 19.61
C LYS A 45 -28.49 3.28 20.63
N THR A 46 -27.23 3.32 21.08
CA THR A 46 -26.77 4.32 22.04
C THR A 46 -26.84 5.73 21.43
N PRO A 47 -27.40 6.74 22.13
CA PRO A 47 -27.56 8.09 21.58
C PRO A 47 -26.27 8.74 21.08
N GLU A 48 -25.14 8.48 21.75
CA GLU A 48 -23.82 8.99 21.37
C GLU A 48 -23.29 8.35 20.08
N CYS A 49 -23.36 7.02 19.99
CA CYS A 49 -23.02 6.25 18.79
C CYS A 49 -23.91 6.67 17.61
N ARG A 50 -25.23 6.76 17.81
CA ARG A 50 -26.17 7.24 16.79
C ARG A 50 -25.84 8.67 16.33
N LYS A 51 -25.54 9.59 17.24
CA LYS A 51 -25.14 10.97 16.89
C LYS A 51 -23.84 11.02 16.09
N PHE A 52 -22.89 10.12 16.38
CA PHE A 52 -21.66 9.96 15.61
C PHE A 52 -21.95 9.40 14.20
N LEU A 53 -22.74 8.34 14.10
CA LEU A 53 -23.09 7.68 12.83
C LEU A 53 -23.90 8.58 11.90
N VAL A 54 -24.86 9.35 12.42
CA VAL A 54 -25.58 10.37 11.62
C VAL A 54 -24.61 11.37 11.01
N LYS A 55 -23.68 11.90 11.82
CA LYS A 55 -22.66 12.83 11.30
C LYS A 55 -21.69 12.19 10.28
N LEU A 56 -21.40 10.90 10.43
CA LEU A 56 -20.60 10.16 9.45
C LEU A 56 -21.38 9.96 8.14
N MET A 57 -22.70 9.80 8.20
CA MET A 57 -23.58 9.79 7.03
C MET A 57 -23.58 11.15 6.32
N ASP A 58 -23.77 12.26 7.05
CA ASP A 58 -23.72 13.62 6.48
C ASP A 58 -22.40 13.87 5.71
N GLN A 59 -21.29 13.36 6.24
CA GLN A 59 -19.98 13.42 5.58
C GLN A 59 -19.90 12.56 4.32
N LEU A 60 -20.46 11.34 4.35
CA LEU A 60 -20.53 10.46 3.18
C LEU A 60 -21.39 11.04 2.07
N GLU A 61 -22.52 11.66 2.41
CA GLU A 61 -23.39 12.35 1.45
C GLU A 61 -22.67 13.55 0.82
N THR A 62 -21.96 14.35 1.63
CA THR A 62 -21.14 15.47 1.14
C THR A 62 -20.05 14.99 0.17
N MET A 63 -19.24 14.00 0.55
CA MET A 63 -18.22 13.42 -0.33
C MET A 63 -18.82 12.80 -1.60
N LYS A 64 -19.99 12.17 -1.52
CA LYS A 64 -20.65 11.59 -2.69
C LYS A 64 -21.11 12.67 -3.68
N MET A 65 -21.56 13.82 -3.20
CA MET A 65 -21.87 14.98 -4.05
C MET A 65 -20.62 15.59 -4.68
N GLU A 66 -19.55 15.76 -3.90
CA GLU A 66 -18.25 16.30 -4.38
C GLU A 66 -17.56 15.37 -5.40
N LEU A 67 -17.77 14.06 -5.30
CA LEU A 67 -17.16 13.04 -6.16
C LEU A 67 -18.16 12.43 -7.16
N THR A 68 -19.32 13.06 -7.41
CA THR A 68 -20.37 12.44 -8.24
C THR A 68 -19.98 12.30 -9.71
N ASP A 69 -18.98 13.06 -10.17
CA ASP A 69 -18.42 13.00 -11.52
C ASP A 69 -17.35 11.88 -11.68
N SER A 70 -17.04 11.14 -10.60
CA SER A 70 -16.05 10.07 -10.61
C SER A 70 -16.71 8.71 -10.86
N ASP A 71 -16.29 8.03 -11.94
CA ASP A 71 -16.74 6.67 -12.28
C ASP A 71 -16.58 5.68 -11.12
N SER A 72 -15.52 5.83 -10.33
CA SER A 72 -15.26 5.02 -9.13
C SER A 72 -16.28 5.20 -7.99
N ILE A 73 -17.22 6.14 -8.08
CA ILE A 73 -18.29 6.39 -7.09
C ILE A 73 -19.67 6.10 -7.68
N THR A 74 -19.86 6.33 -8.98
CA THR A 74 -21.11 6.02 -9.70
C THR A 74 -21.23 4.54 -10.04
N HIS A 75 -20.11 3.87 -10.35
CA HIS A 75 -20.06 2.47 -10.75
C HIS A 75 -19.31 1.62 -9.74
N GLU A 76 -20.05 0.79 -9.02
CA GLU A 76 -19.53 -0.06 -7.93
C GLU A 76 -18.37 -0.97 -8.37
N VAL A 77 -18.42 -1.52 -9.59
CA VAL A 77 -17.35 -2.34 -10.17
C VAL A 77 -16.05 -1.55 -10.37
N VAL A 78 -16.15 -0.27 -10.74
CA VAL A 78 -14.99 0.63 -10.92
C VAL A 78 -14.44 1.03 -9.55
N GLY A 79 -15.31 1.33 -8.59
CA GLY A 79 -14.93 1.59 -7.20
C GLY A 79 -14.20 0.40 -6.56
N ASN A 80 -14.72 -0.82 -6.74
CA ASN A 80 -14.09 -2.05 -6.26
C ASN A 80 -12.68 -2.23 -6.84
N ALA A 81 -12.55 -2.22 -8.17
CA ALA A 81 -11.26 -2.33 -8.84
C ALA A 81 -10.27 -1.21 -8.43
N HIS A 82 -10.75 0.01 -8.16
CA HIS A 82 -9.91 1.11 -7.70
C HIS A 82 -9.33 0.83 -6.30
N ILE A 83 -10.17 0.42 -5.34
CA ILE A 83 -9.72 0.08 -3.98
C ILE A 83 -8.81 -1.15 -3.97
N GLU A 84 -9.13 -2.17 -4.76
CA GLU A 84 -8.35 -3.40 -4.87
C GLU A 84 -6.95 -3.13 -5.42
N ASN A 85 -6.84 -2.43 -6.56
CA ASN A 85 -5.56 -2.04 -7.13
C ASN A 85 -4.74 -1.15 -6.18
N TYR A 86 -5.39 -0.27 -5.42
CA TYR A 86 -4.71 0.57 -4.43
C TYR A 86 -4.18 -0.24 -3.24
N ALA A 87 -4.98 -1.19 -2.73
CA ALA A 87 -4.59 -2.10 -1.65
C ALA A 87 -3.41 -3.01 -2.05
N LEU A 88 -3.48 -3.61 -3.25
CA LEU A 88 -2.44 -4.45 -3.83
C LEU A 88 -1.15 -3.66 -4.10
N LYS A 89 -1.25 -2.41 -4.58
CA LYS A 89 -0.07 -1.55 -4.78
C LYS A 89 0.68 -1.29 -3.48
N MET A 90 -0.02 -1.07 -2.36
CA MET A 90 0.61 -0.92 -1.05
C MET A 90 1.13 -2.24 -0.47
N PHE A 91 0.44 -3.35 -0.76
CA PHE A 91 0.91 -4.70 -0.42
C PHE A 91 2.25 -5.01 -1.09
N LEU A 92 2.32 -4.88 -2.43
CA LEU A 92 3.50 -5.19 -3.23
C LEU A 92 4.68 -4.28 -2.92
N TYR A 93 4.44 -3.00 -2.61
CA TYR A 93 5.48 -2.13 -2.08
C TYR A 93 6.06 -2.67 -0.76
N ALA A 94 5.21 -3.05 0.20
CA ALA A 94 5.66 -3.55 1.49
C ALA A 94 6.37 -4.91 1.39
N ASP A 95 5.88 -5.82 0.53
CA ASP A 95 6.48 -7.13 0.27
C ASP A 95 7.83 -7.01 -0.47
N ASN A 96 7.98 -6.04 -1.37
CA ASN A 96 9.28 -5.74 -1.99
C ASN A 96 10.31 -5.21 -0.98
N GLU A 97 9.90 -4.34 -0.04
CA GLU A 97 10.78 -3.89 1.04
C GLU A 97 11.16 -5.04 1.99
N ASP A 98 10.19 -5.89 2.34
CA ASP A 98 10.38 -7.08 3.19
C ASP A 98 11.35 -8.09 2.56
N ARG A 99 11.16 -8.46 1.29
CA ARG A 99 12.08 -9.32 0.51
C ARG A 99 13.47 -8.71 0.36
N SER A 100 13.56 -7.38 0.37
CA SER A 100 14.84 -6.66 0.34
C SER A 100 15.52 -6.53 1.71
N GLY A 101 14.91 -7.03 2.79
CA GLY A 101 15.38 -6.86 4.16
C GLY A 101 15.31 -5.42 4.69
N ARG A 102 14.54 -4.52 4.04
CA ARG A 102 14.42 -3.10 4.40
C ARG A 102 13.28 -2.87 5.38
N PHE A 103 13.51 -3.21 6.65
CA PHE A 103 12.51 -3.06 7.70
C PHE A 103 12.44 -1.64 8.26
N HIS A 104 11.32 -0.95 8.03
CA HIS A 104 11.10 0.40 8.55
C HIS A 104 9.62 0.75 8.71
N LYS A 105 9.33 1.77 9.52
CA LYS A 105 7.95 2.18 9.88
C LYS A 105 7.01 2.40 8.70
N ASN A 106 7.49 2.83 7.54
CA ASN A 106 6.65 3.05 6.36
C ASN A 106 6.14 1.75 5.73
N MET A 107 6.93 0.67 5.70
CA MET A 107 6.49 -0.59 5.10
C MET A 107 5.55 -1.37 6.03
N ILE A 108 5.75 -1.27 7.35
CA ILE A 108 4.78 -1.74 8.37
C ILE A 108 3.43 -1.04 8.17
N LYS A 109 3.45 0.29 8.01
CA LYS A 109 2.22 1.05 7.71
C LYS A 109 1.59 0.60 6.39
N SER A 110 2.36 0.40 5.33
CA SER A 110 1.82 -0.05 4.04
C SER A 110 1.18 -1.43 4.12
N PHE A 111 1.78 -2.42 4.81
CA PHE A 111 1.13 -3.71 5.07
C PHE A 111 -0.15 -3.53 5.91
N TYR A 112 -0.08 -2.78 7.01
CA TYR A 112 -1.22 -2.59 7.89
C TYR A 112 -2.40 -1.90 7.17
N THR A 113 -2.15 -0.78 6.49
CA THR A 113 -3.18 -0.07 5.73
C THR A 113 -3.67 -0.88 4.53
N SER A 114 -2.81 -1.68 3.87
CA SER A 114 -3.27 -2.64 2.84
C SER A 114 -4.28 -3.63 3.44
N SER A 115 -3.99 -4.22 4.61
CA SER A 115 -4.94 -5.14 5.27
C SER A 115 -6.29 -4.47 5.58
N LEU A 116 -6.29 -3.20 6.02
CA LEU A 116 -7.52 -2.44 6.26
C LEU A 116 -8.29 -2.12 4.97
N LEU A 117 -7.59 -1.89 3.85
CA LEU A 117 -8.25 -1.65 2.56
C LEU A 117 -8.84 -2.94 1.98
N LEU A 118 -8.19 -4.08 2.19
CA LEU A 118 -8.77 -5.39 1.86
C LEU A 118 -10.01 -5.68 2.72
N ASP A 119 -10.02 -5.30 4.01
CA ASP A 119 -11.26 -5.32 4.81
C ASP A 119 -12.34 -4.39 4.23
N VAL A 120 -11.97 -3.19 3.75
CA VAL A 120 -12.90 -2.24 3.10
C VAL A 120 -13.51 -2.80 1.81
N LEU A 121 -12.84 -3.72 1.09
CA LEU A 121 -13.44 -4.37 -0.09
C LEU A 121 -14.73 -5.13 0.23
N SER A 122 -14.97 -5.51 1.49
CA SER A 122 -16.21 -6.18 1.88
C SER A 122 -17.48 -5.32 1.73
N VAL A 123 -17.37 -4.01 1.41
CA VAL A 123 -18.54 -3.19 1.08
C VAL A 123 -19.13 -3.53 -0.29
N PHE A 124 -18.34 -4.18 -1.17
CA PHE A 124 -18.70 -4.56 -2.53
C PHE A 124 -19.18 -6.02 -2.65
N GLY A 125 -19.22 -6.76 -1.54
CA GLY A 125 -19.61 -8.17 -1.49
C GLY A 125 -18.57 -9.07 -0.83
N GLU A 126 -18.53 -10.33 -1.24
CA GLU A 126 -17.59 -11.32 -0.72
C GLU A 126 -16.18 -11.10 -1.31
N LEU A 127 -15.14 -11.22 -0.46
CA LEU A 127 -13.75 -11.10 -0.90
C LEU A 127 -13.33 -12.35 -1.67
N SER A 128 -12.48 -12.18 -2.68
CA SER A 128 -11.76 -13.29 -3.30
C SER A 128 -10.83 -13.98 -2.29
N GLU A 129 -10.58 -15.28 -2.52
CA GLU A 129 -9.67 -16.08 -1.68
C GLU A 129 -8.25 -15.48 -1.63
N GLU A 130 -7.79 -14.93 -2.75
CA GLU A 130 -6.54 -14.16 -2.85
C GLU A 130 -6.54 -12.92 -1.94
N ASN A 131 -7.61 -12.12 -1.94
CA ASN A 131 -7.72 -10.96 -1.05
C ASN A 131 -7.83 -11.34 0.43
N ILE A 132 -8.47 -12.46 0.75
CA ILE A 132 -8.49 -13.03 2.11
C ILE A 132 -7.07 -13.40 2.55
N GLN A 133 -6.29 -14.05 1.67
CA GLN A 133 -4.92 -14.47 1.96
C GLN A 133 -3.97 -13.27 2.08
N HIS A 134 -4.05 -12.29 1.16
CA HIS A 134 -3.29 -11.04 1.25
C HIS A 134 -3.62 -10.28 2.54
N ARG A 135 -4.88 -10.23 2.96
CA ARG A 135 -5.29 -9.60 4.23
C ARG A 135 -4.66 -10.31 5.43
N LYS A 136 -4.76 -11.64 5.51
CA LYS A 136 -4.15 -12.45 6.58
C LYS A 136 -2.64 -12.18 6.66
N TYR A 137 -1.93 -12.34 5.54
CA TYR A 137 -0.47 -12.16 5.46
C TYR A 137 -0.04 -10.74 5.83
N ALA A 138 -0.68 -9.71 5.27
CA ALA A 138 -0.32 -8.31 5.54
C ALA A 138 -0.53 -7.94 7.02
N ARG A 139 -1.62 -8.40 7.64
CA ARG A 139 -1.91 -8.16 9.06
C ARG A 139 -0.88 -8.87 9.96
N TRP A 140 -0.52 -10.11 9.64
CA TRP A 140 0.52 -10.87 10.34
C TRP A 140 1.90 -10.22 10.18
N LYS A 141 2.38 -9.99 8.94
CA LYS A 141 3.69 -9.37 8.67
C LYS A 141 3.84 -7.99 9.32
N ALA A 142 2.81 -7.13 9.25
CA ALA A 142 2.86 -5.83 9.92
C ALA A 142 3.10 -5.97 11.44
N THR A 143 2.43 -6.92 12.08
CA THR A 143 2.55 -7.19 13.52
C THR A 143 3.92 -7.80 13.87
N TYR A 144 4.33 -8.82 13.12
CA TYR A 144 5.61 -9.50 13.28
C TYR A 144 6.80 -8.53 13.17
N ILE A 145 6.90 -7.78 12.07
CA ILE A 145 7.99 -6.83 11.83
C ILE A 145 7.99 -5.71 12.88
N HIS A 146 6.80 -5.20 13.26
CA HIS A 146 6.71 -4.20 14.32
C HIS A 146 7.23 -4.73 15.67
N ASN A 147 6.93 -5.98 16.01
CA ASN A 147 7.38 -6.60 17.27
C ASN A 147 8.88 -6.85 17.26
N CYS A 148 9.45 -7.40 16.18
CA CYS A 148 10.90 -7.56 16.02
C CYS A 148 11.65 -6.21 16.12
N LEU A 149 11.19 -5.17 15.42
CA LEU A 149 11.79 -3.82 15.53
C LEU A 149 11.62 -3.18 16.92
N LYS A 150 10.70 -3.68 17.75
CA LYS A 150 10.49 -3.25 19.15
C LYS A 150 11.35 -4.06 20.13
N SER A 151 11.58 -5.35 19.89
CA SER A 151 12.49 -6.21 20.67
C SER A 151 13.97 -5.97 20.34
N GLY A 152 14.26 -5.42 19.16
CA GLY A 152 15.63 -5.26 18.63
C GLY A 152 16.11 -6.44 17.79
N GLU A 153 15.23 -7.40 17.51
CA GLU A 153 15.49 -8.54 16.63
C GLU A 153 15.34 -8.14 15.16
N THR A 154 16.13 -8.77 14.28
CA THR A 154 15.98 -8.56 12.83
C THR A 154 14.91 -9.51 12.30
N PRO A 155 13.81 -9.00 11.69
CA PRO A 155 12.78 -9.86 11.11
C PRO A 155 13.32 -10.71 9.96
N GLN A 156 12.74 -11.89 9.75
CA GLN A 156 13.05 -12.72 8.59
C GLN A 156 12.43 -12.14 7.31
N ALA A 157 13.28 -11.93 6.31
CA ALA A 157 12.93 -11.38 5.00
C ALA A 157 12.22 -12.39 4.09
N GLY A 158 11.29 -11.90 3.28
CA GLY A 158 10.45 -12.67 2.38
C GLY A 158 9.28 -13.35 3.09
N PRO A 159 8.38 -14.01 2.33
CA PRO A 159 7.34 -14.84 2.91
C PRO A 159 8.01 -16.01 3.64
N ALA A 160 8.05 -15.95 4.97
CA ALA A 160 8.14 -17.15 5.78
C ALA A 160 6.99 -18.07 5.36
N GLY A 161 7.22 -19.39 5.34
CA GLY A 161 6.19 -20.35 5.00
C GLY A 161 4.96 -20.06 5.86
N TYR A 162 3.83 -19.77 5.21
CA TYR A 162 2.59 -19.54 5.93
C TYR A 162 2.10 -20.93 6.40
N GLU A 163 2.60 -21.37 7.55
CA GLU A 163 1.86 -22.36 8.31
C GLU A 163 0.66 -21.63 8.91
N GLU A 164 -0.52 -22.26 8.82
CA GLU A 164 -1.80 -21.66 9.19
C GLU A 164 -1.96 -21.61 10.72
N GLU A 165 -1.09 -20.83 11.36
CA GLU A 165 -1.26 -20.47 12.76
C GLU A 165 -2.42 -19.47 12.89
N THR A 166 -3.51 -19.95 13.47
CA THR A 166 -4.71 -19.17 13.74
C THR A 166 -4.43 -18.15 14.85
N TYR A 167 -3.88 -16.99 14.48
CA TYR A 167 -3.71 -15.86 15.40
C TYR A 167 -5.07 -15.22 15.72
N ASP A 168 -5.63 -15.58 16.88
CA ASP A 168 -6.83 -14.95 17.44
C ASP A 168 -6.66 -13.43 17.60
N GLU A 169 -7.77 -12.71 17.40
CA GLU A 169 -7.80 -11.24 17.41
C GLU A 169 -7.75 -10.66 18.83
N GLU A 170 -6.57 -10.65 19.45
CA GLU A 170 -6.33 -9.89 20.69
C GLU A 170 -5.09 -8.98 20.61
N TYR A 171 -5.27 -7.78 20.06
CA TYR A 171 -4.51 -6.61 20.55
C TYR A 171 -5.29 -5.29 20.42
N GLY A 172 -6.39 -5.21 21.18
CA GLY A 172 -7.06 -3.96 21.48
C GLY A 172 -6.59 -3.37 22.81
N ALA A 173 -5.73 -2.34 22.78
CA ALA A 173 -4.98 -1.77 23.92
C ALA A 173 -3.79 -2.65 24.35
N GLU A 174 -2.63 -2.14 24.79
CA GLU A 174 -2.40 -0.94 25.59
C GLU A 174 -1.15 -0.12 25.17
N GLY A 175 -1.24 1.18 25.45
CA GLY A 175 -0.09 2.07 25.60
C GLY A 175 -0.23 2.82 26.92
N GLY A 176 0.27 2.23 28.00
CA GLY A 176 0.20 2.76 29.37
C GLY A 176 1.24 2.03 30.23
N GLY A 177 1.90 2.75 31.15
CA GLY A 177 2.93 2.17 32.01
C GLY A 177 2.34 1.29 33.12
N GLY A 178 3.12 0.32 33.60
CA GLY A 178 2.75 -0.55 34.73
C GLY A 178 2.70 0.18 36.09
N PRO A 179 2.57 -0.56 37.22
CA PRO A 179 3.57 -1.58 37.57
C PRO A 179 3.06 -2.91 38.18
N SER A 180 3.94 -3.91 38.09
CA SER A 180 4.20 -5.05 39.00
C SER A 180 3.12 -5.59 39.96
N SER A 181 2.85 -6.90 39.87
CA SER A 181 2.96 -7.87 41.00
C SER A 181 2.83 -9.35 40.56
N GLN A 182 3.68 -10.21 41.16
CA GLN A 182 3.49 -11.63 41.60
C GLN A 182 2.30 -12.46 41.07
N SER A 183 2.37 -13.79 40.84
CA SER A 183 3.41 -14.83 40.97
C SER A 183 2.81 -16.22 40.64
N ALA A 184 3.53 -17.16 39.99
CA ALA A 184 3.39 -18.62 40.18
C ALA A 184 4.36 -19.44 39.29
N GLN A 185 5.09 -20.39 39.89
CA GLN A 185 5.66 -21.57 39.22
C GLN A 185 4.91 -22.83 39.68
N PRO A 186 4.93 -23.91 38.88
CA PRO A 186 5.39 -25.21 39.41
C PRO A 186 6.51 -25.79 38.52
N GLN A 187 7.70 -26.04 39.05
CA GLN A 187 8.17 -27.29 39.66
C GLN A 187 8.62 -28.40 38.69
N SER A 188 9.87 -28.86 38.88
CA SER A 188 10.47 -30.06 38.27
C SER A 188 11.33 -30.77 39.33
N PRO A 189 11.57 -32.11 39.24
CA PRO A 189 12.08 -32.88 40.37
C PRO A 189 13.61 -32.78 40.60
N PRO A 190 14.12 -33.12 41.80
CA PRO A 190 15.52 -32.90 42.18
C PRO A 190 16.45 -34.10 41.88
N HIS A 191 17.74 -33.81 41.68
CA HIS A 191 18.80 -34.80 41.89
C HIS A 191 20.05 -34.21 42.54
N SER A 192 20.68 -35.04 43.36
CA SER A 192 21.59 -34.71 44.47
C SER A 192 22.95 -34.11 44.10
N GLN A 193 23.47 -33.24 44.97
CA GLN A 193 24.89 -32.87 45.09
C GLN A 193 25.60 -33.82 46.09
N PRO A 194 26.94 -33.97 46.06
CA PRO A 194 27.88 -33.03 46.70
C PRO A 194 29.10 -32.71 45.79
N GLY A 195 29.89 -31.64 45.92
CA GLY A 195 30.23 -30.78 47.07
C GLY A 195 31.77 -30.80 47.26
N PHE A 196 32.43 -29.63 47.43
CA PHE A 196 33.80 -29.36 47.94
C PHE A 196 34.56 -28.25 47.17
N GLY A 197 35.08 -27.25 47.90
CA GLY A 197 36.42 -26.67 47.65
C GLY A 197 36.56 -25.37 46.85
N ASP A 198 36.63 -24.25 47.56
CA ASP A 198 37.41 -23.04 47.22
C ASP A 198 38.72 -23.10 48.09
N PRO A 199 39.82 -22.30 47.92
CA PRO A 199 39.97 -21.05 47.15
C PRO A 199 41.29 -20.79 46.37
N ASN A 200 41.33 -19.67 45.61
CA ASN A 200 42.31 -18.55 45.75
C ASN A 200 42.88 -17.92 44.45
N GLN A 201 42.67 -16.59 44.30
CA GLN A 201 43.46 -15.52 43.64
C GLN A 201 44.24 -15.72 42.31
N GLY A 202 44.03 -14.76 41.38
CA GLY A 202 44.96 -14.46 40.27
C GLY A 202 44.58 -13.20 39.48
N SER A 203 45.36 -12.12 39.60
CA SER A 203 45.13 -10.81 38.94
C SER A 203 45.71 -10.75 37.52
N GLY A 204 45.10 -9.95 36.63
CA GLY A 204 45.67 -9.62 35.31
C GLY A 204 44.89 -8.52 34.58
N SER A 205 45.43 -7.30 34.54
CA SER A 205 44.80 -6.12 33.91
C SER A 205 45.70 -5.48 32.85
N MET A 206 45.14 -5.22 31.66
CA MET A 206 45.61 -4.31 30.60
C MET A 206 44.34 -3.92 29.80
N GLY A 207 44.06 -2.67 29.39
CA GLY A 207 44.82 -1.43 29.50
C GLY A 207 44.80 -0.65 28.17
N GLY A 208 43.79 0.18 27.90
CA GLY A 208 43.68 0.93 26.64
C GLY A 208 42.57 2.01 26.61
N PRO A 209 42.90 3.31 26.47
CA PRO A 209 41.93 4.43 26.41
C PRO A 209 42.13 5.34 25.15
N PRO A 210 41.48 6.52 25.00
CA PRO A 210 40.02 6.79 25.01
C PRO A 210 39.56 7.81 23.92
N TYR A 211 38.50 7.55 23.13
CA TYR A 211 37.97 8.55 22.14
C TYR A 211 36.42 8.53 22.02
N PRO A 212 35.76 9.63 21.55
CA PRO A 212 34.50 10.12 22.16
C PRO A 212 33.18 9.74 21.45
N PRO A 213 32.00 10.05 22.05
CA PRO A 213 30.71 9.80 21.42
C PRO A 213 30.46 10.75 20.25
N THR A 214 30.28 10.21 19.05
CA THR A 214 29.98 11.01 17.86
C THR A 214 28.47 11.16 17.70
N ASN A 215 27.95 12.28 18.19
CA ASN A 215 26.58 12.74 17.92
C ASN A 215 26.45 13.17 16.45
N TYR A 216 25.60 12.50 15.66
CA TYR A 216 25.19 12.96 14.32
C TYR A 216 23.67 13.05 14.19
N ASN A 217 23.08 13.89 15.03
CA ASN A 217 21.78 14.47 14.72
C ASN A 217 21.99 15.89 14.16
N ASN A 218 22.23 16.01 12.85
CA ASN A 218 21.84 17.14 11.98
C ASN A 218 22.39 16.98 10.54
N ILE A 219 21.77 16.12 9.72
CA ILE A 219 21.86 16.25 8.26
C ILE A 219 20.62 17.02 7.81
N ASN A 220 20.74 18.35 7.75
CA ASN A 220 19.73 19.22 7.16
C ASN A 220 19.90 19.22 5.64
N ILE A 221 19.09 18.45 4.93
CA ILE A 221 19.01 18.40 3.47
C ILE A 221 17.53 18.69 3.10
N PRO A 222 17.27 19.55 2.09
CA PRO A 222 16.01 20.29 2.00
C PRO A 222 14.80 19.48 1.53
N HIS A 223 13.61 20.07 1.69
CA HIS A 223 12.39 19.60 1.05
C HIS A 223 12.53 19.69 -0.48
N GLY A 224 12.46 18.55 -1.16
CA GLY A 224 12.42 18.47 -2.62
C GLY A 224 13.56 17.68 -3.24
N ALA A 225 13.43 16.35 -3.29
CA ALA A 225 14.28 15.47 -4.09
C ALA A 225 13.47 14.81 -5.20
N HIS A 226 13.25 15.59 -6.25
CA HIS A 226 13.06 15.20 -7.66
C HIS A 226 12.46 13.82 -8.01
N CYS A 227 11.22 13.88 -8.48
CA CYS A 227 10.76 13.04 -9.59
C CYS A 227 11.62 13.28 -10.85
N PRO A 228 11.86 12.26 -11.71
CA PRO A 228 12.43 12.48 -13.04
C PRO A 228 11.41 13.24 -13.90
N ALA A 229 11.83 14.37 -14.45
CA ALA A 229 10.99 15.23 -15.27
C ALA A 229 10.83 14.68 -16.70
N ASN A 230 9.61 14.72 -17.23
CA ASN A 230 9.37 14.56 -18.66
C ASN A 230 8.32 15.57 -19.13
N THR A 231 8.68 16.85 -19.06
CA THR A 231 7.91 18.00 -19.57
C THR A 231 8.87 19.05 -20.13
N PRO A 232 8.56 19.71 -21.27
CA PRO A 232 9.41 20.76 -21.82
C PRO A 232 9.48 21.99 -20.91
N ALA A 233 10.62 22.69 -20.90
CA ALA A 233 10.85 23.84 -20.04
C ALA A 233 10.09 25.09 -20.52
N GLU A 234 9.39 25.74 -19.59
CA GLU A 234 8.83 27.09 -19.74
C GLU A 234 9.77 28.11 -19.08
N LEU A 235 10.02 29.24 -19.76
CA LEU A 235 10.96 30.28 -19.33
C LEU A 235 10.23 31.47 -18.68
N PRO A 236 10.83 32.15 -17.69
CA PRO A 236 10.20 33.27 -16.98
C PRO A 236 10.14 34.56 -17.83
N PRO A 237 9.22 35.49 -17.51
CA PRO A 237 8.95 36.67 -18.35
C PRO A 237 9.90 37.85 -18.07
N PRO A 238 10.29 38.63 -19.11
CA PRO A 238 10.87 39.96 -18.94
C PRO A 238 9.80 41.06 -18.99
N THR A 239 10.07 42.19 -18.32
CA THR A 239 9.18 43.35 -18.25
C THR A 239 9.43 44.34 -19.41
N ALA A 240 8.35 44.88 -19.98
CA ALA A 240 8.26 46.13 -20.77
C ALA A 240 9.29 46.42 -21.90
N GLY A 241 8.81 46.52 -23.15
CA GLY A 241 9.58 47.17 -24.24
C GLY A 241 9.04 46.92 -25.66
N GLU A 242 8.21 47.84 -26.16
CA GLU A 242 7.92 48.19 -27.57
C GLU A 242 7.46 47.11 -28.59
N ALA A 243 6.62 47.55 -29.54
CA ALA A 243 5.97 46.69 -30.52
C ALA A 243 6.64 46.78 -31.91
N ILE A 244 7.05 45.63 -32.48
CA ILE A 244 7.53 45.52 -33.86
C ILE A 244 6.85 44.34 -34.56
N LYS A 245 6.39 44.55 -35.80
CA LYS A 245 5.60 43.60 -36.60
C LYS A 245 6.52 42.51 -37.23
N PRO A 246 6.09 41.24 -37.33
CA PRO A 246 6.91 40.18 -37.91
C PRO A 246 6.91 40.18 -39.46
N VAL A 247 8.09 39.97 -40.04
CA VAL A 247 8.30 39.63 -41.45
C VAL A 247 8.89 38.21 -41.51
N PRO A 248 8.40 37.30 -42.37
CA PRO A 248 8.90 35.93 -42.43
C PRO A 248 10.20 35.83 -43.24
N VAL A 249 11.24 35.27 -42.63
CA VAL A 249 12.46 34.79 -43.33
C VAL A 249 12.50 33.27 -43.34
N PRO A 250 12.85 32.62 -44.46
CA PRO A 250 12.85 31.16 -44.56
C PRO A 250 14.07 30.56 -43.85
N ARG A 251 13.83 29.66 -42.89
CA ARG A 251 14.88 28.81 -42.29
C ARG A 251 14.93 27.46 -42.99
N SER A 252 16.10 27.13 -43.53
CA SER A 252 16.45 25.81 -44.05
C SER A 252 16.49 24.77 -42.93
N ILE A 253 15.72 23.69 -43.08
CA ILE A 253 15.66 22.56 -42.14
C ILE A 253 16.69 21.50 -42.59
N PRO A 254 17.52 20.93 -41.70
CA PRO A 254 18.25 19.70 -42.01
C PRO A 254 17.28 18.54 -42.30
N ALA A 255 17.56 17.72 -43.30
CA ALA A 255 16.71 16.57 -43.62
C ALA A 255 16.73 15.56 -42.48
N VAL A 256 15.58 15.35 -41.84
CA VAL A 256 15.36 14.26 -40.89
C VAL A 256 14.99 13.01 -41.67
N ASP A 257 15.59 11.88 -41.31
CA ASP A 257 15.42 10.61 -42.00
C ASP A 257 13.93 10.18 -42.08
N PRO A 258 13.39 9.82 -43.27
CA PRO A 258 11.97 9.47 -43.43
C PRO A 258 11.51 8.23 -42.63
N SER A 259 12.44 7.38 -42.19
CA SER A 259 12.15 6.04 -41.65
C SER A 259 11.41 6.03 -40.30
N LEU A 260 11.34 7.17 -39.60
CA LEU A 260 10.76 7.26 -38.24
C LEU A 260 9.38 7.93 -38.18
N ARG A 261 8.77 8.27 -39.33
CA ARG A 261 7.44 8.92 -39.37
C ARG A 261 6.30 8.03 -39.86
N SER A 262 6.57 6.79 -40.23
CA SER A 262 5.58 5.79 -40.65
C SER A 262 5.09 4.93 -39.48
N ALA A 263 4.51 5.59 -38.47
CA ALA A 263 3.58 4.97 -37.53
C ALA A 263 2.27 5.76 -37.66
N THR A 264 1.49 5.43 -38.69
CA THR A 264 0.35 6.21 -39.15
C THR A 264 -0.73 6.30 -38.08
N GLN A 265 -1.32 7.50 -37.92
CA GLN A 265 -2.68 7.62 -37.41
C GLN A 265 -3.64 7.02 -38.44
N GLU A 266 -3.99 5.74 -38.29
CA GLU A 266 -4.96 5.06 -39.15
C GLU A 266 -6.00 4.32 -38.32
N GLY A 267 -7.27 4.71 -38.48
CA GLY A 267 -8.43 3.99 -37.97
C GLY A 267 -9.05 4.54 -36.69
N ASP A 268 -10.20 5.18 -36.82
CA ASP A 268 -11.24 5.21 -35.78
C ASP A 268 -11.82 3.79 -35.64
N VAL A 269 -11.05 2.89 -35.01
CA VAL A 269 -11.47 1.51 -34.77
C VAL A 269 -12.41 1.50 -33.57
N ARG A 270 -13.71 1.54 -33.83
CA ARG A 270 -14.74 1.30 -32.80
C ARG A 270 -14.71 -0.18 -32.36
N LEU A 271 -13.78 -0.49 -31.47
CA LEU A 271 -13.67 -1.78 -30.78
C LEU A 271 -14.98 -2.05 -30.01
N THR A 272 -15.58 -3.22 -30.22
CA THR A 272 -16.80 -3.62 -29.51
C THR A 272 -16.45 -4.27 -28.16
N PRO A 273 -17.40 -4.39 -27.20
CA PRO A 273 -17.16 -5.10 -25.94
C PRO A 273 -16.66 -6.55 -26.13
N GLU A 274 -17.06 -7.20 -27.23
CA GLU A 274 -16.61 -8.52 -27.63
C GLU A 274 -15.13 -8.53 -28.08
N ASP A 275 -14.63 -7.45 -28.68
CA ASP A 275 -13.21 -7.30 -29.03
C ASP A 275 -12.34 -7.20 -27.79
N TYR A 276 -12.74 -6.39 -26.81
CA TYR A 276 -12.05 -6.30 -25.51
C TYR A 276 -12.06 -7.64 -24.77
N THR A 277 -13.18 -8.35 -24.77
CA THR A 277 -13.31 -9.69 -24.16
C THR A 277 -12.39 -10.70 -24.84
N ARG A 278 -12.27 -10.65 -26.18
CA ARG A 278 -11.33 -11.50 -26.94
C ARG A 278 -9.87 -11.12 -26.69
N ALA A 279 -9.53 -9.84 -26.62
CA ALA A 279 -8.19 -9.37 -26.30
C ALA A 279 -7.74 -9.85 -24.89
N GLN A 280 -8.61 -9.71 -23.88
CA GLN A 280 -8.38 -10.25 -22.53
C GLN A 280 -8.14 -11.77 -22.55
N LYS A 281 -8.90 -12.52 -23.36
CA LYS A 281 -8.73 -13.96 -23.52
C LYS A 281 -7.37 -14.35 -24.11
N TYR A 282 -6.89 -13.64 -25.13
CA TYR A 282 -5.54 -13.85 -25.65
C TYR A 282 -4.46 -13.51 -24.62
N CYS A 283 -4.60 -12.42 -23.85
CA CYS A 283 -3.68 -12.09 -22.77
C CYS A 283 -3.64 -13.20 -21.69
N LYS A 284 -4.80 -13.78 -21.33
CA LYS A 284 -4.87 -14.92 -20.40
C LYS A 284 -4.17 -16.17 -20.95
N TYR A 285 -4.34 -16.46 -22.24
CA TYR A 285 -3.64 -17.58 -22.90
C TYR A 285 -2.13 -17.36 -23.02
N ALA A 286 -1.67 -16.11 -23.23
CA ALA A 286 -0.25 -15.78 -23.15
C ALA A 286 0.31 -16.02 -21.74
N GLY A 287 -0.41 -15.62 -20.69
CA GLY A 287 -0.05 -15.90 -19.30
C GLY A 287 0.06 -17.41 -19.01
N SER A 288 -0.92 -18.20 -19.47
CA SER A 288 -0.84 -19.66 -19.36
C SER A 288 0.34 -20.27 -20.13
N ALA A 289 0.65 -19.77 -21.33
CA ALA A 289 1.79 -20.25 -22.11
C ALA A 289 3.13 -19.96 -21.42
N LEU A 290 3.29 -18.77 -20.81
CA LEU A 290 4.45 -18.42 -20.00
C LEU A 290 4.61 -19.34 -18.77
N GLN A 291 3.50 -19.77 -18.16
CA GLN A 291 3.51 -20.71 -17.03
C GLN A 291 4.04 -22.12 -17.38
N TYR A 292 4.01 -22.49 -18.67
CA TYR A 292 4.57 -23.73 -19.22
C TYR A 292 5.84 -23.47 -20.06
N GLU A 293 6.46 -22.29 -19.92
CA GLU A 293 7.66 -21.87 -20.65
C GLU A 293 7.54 -21.88 -22.19
N ASP A 294 6.32 -21.92 -22.74
CA ASP A 294 6.05 -21.85 -24.18
C ASP A 294 6.06 -20.39 -24.67
N VAL A 295 7.27 -19.89 -24.88
CA VAL A 295 7.54 -18.55 -25.43
C VAL A 295 6.89 -18.35 -26.80
N GLY A 296 6.79 -19.39 -27.64
CA GLY A 296 6.22 -19.32 -28.97
C GLY A 296 4.72 -19.02 -28.93
N THR A 297 3.97 -19.81 -28.15
CA THR A 297 2.54 -19.60 -27.94
C THR A 297 2.26 -18.32 -27.18
N ALA A 298 3.11 -17.92 -26.23
CA ALA A 298 2.98 -16.64 -25.52
C ALA A 298 3.07 -15.44 -26.48
N VAL A 299 4.13 -15.36 -27.30
CA VAL A 299 4.32 -14.29 -28.29
C VAL A 299 3.18 -14.28 -29.31
N GLN A 300 2.74 -15.44 -29.81
CA GLN A 300 1.66 -15.51 -30.80
C GLN A 300 0.33 -14.98 -30.24
N ASN A 301 -0.01 -15.25 -28.98
CA ASN A 301 -1.24 -14.73 -28.36
C ASN A 301 -1.15 -13.23 -28.09
N LEU A 302 0.02 -12.71 -27.65
CA LEU A 302 0.23 -11.27 -27.50
C LEU A 302 0.12 -10.52 -28.83
N GLN A 303 0.65 -11.08 -29.92
CA GLN A 303 0.50 -10.52 -31.26
C GLN A 303 -0.96 -10.49 -31.74
N LYS A 304 -1.75 -11.54 -31.46
CA LYS A 304 -3.20 -11.58 -31.74
C LYS A 304 -3.96 -10.51 -30.95
N ALA A 305 -3.67 -10.35 -29.66
CA ALA A 305 -4.25 -9.30 -28.82
C ALA A 305 -3.94 -7.90 -29.37
N LEU A 306 -2.66 -7.63 -29.67
CA LEU A 306 -2.21 -6.34 -30.20
C LEU A 306 -2.86 -6.03 -31.56
N LYS A 307 -2.92 -7.02 -32.46
CA LYS A 307 -3.54 -6.84 -33.79
C LYS A 307 -5.03 -6.60 -33.70
N LEU A 308 -5.76 -7.32 -32.84
CA LEU A 308 -7.18 -7.10 -32.59
C LEU A 308 -7.44 -5.68 -32.06
N LEU A 309 -6.66 -5.23 -31.06
CA LEU A 309 -6.80 -3.90 -30.46
C LEU A 309 -6.39 -2.76 -31.42
N THR A 310 -5.48 -3.00 -32.36
CA THR A 310 -4.99 -1.98 -33.31
C THR A 310 -5.82 -1.93 -34.60
N THR A 311 -6.45 -3.03 -35.01
CA THR A 311 -7.11 -3.13 -36.33
C THR A 311 -8.59 -3.55 -36.31
N GLY A 312 -9.11 -3.92 -35.13
CA GLY A 312 -10.46 -4.47 -34.97
C GLY A 312 -10.68 -5.83 -35.64
N LYS A 313 -9.59 -6.53 -36.03
CA LYS A 313 -9.62 -7.78 -36.79
C LYS A 313 -8.49 -8.73 -36.34
N GLU A 314 -8.74 -10.03 -36.46
CA GLU A 314 -7.80 -11.12 -36.14
C GLU A 314 -6.69 -11.30 -37.19
#